data_AF-X1F923-F1
#
_entry.id   AF-X1F923-F1
#
_cell.length_a   1.000
_cell.length_b   1.000
_cell.length_c   1.000
_cell.angle_alpha   90.00
_cell.angle_beta   90.00
_cell.angle_gamma   90.00
#
_symmetry.space_group_name_H-M   'P 1'
#
loop_
_entity.id
_entity.type
_entity.pdbx_description
1 polymer ?
#
loop_
_entity_poly.entity_id
_entity_poly.type
_entity_poly.pdbx_seq_one_letter_code
_entity_poly.pdbx_strand_id
1 'polypeptide(L)'
;MVEKFNEKANALAAEYWRLKELKGSETGENRLEEIEKLLEKGIGGKLREKLDAEAKKLRKEKEDRSTAFVRLEEIKKEILELTADLAPNLDLFEDGFFPYDSEHEPISETFFSALTEIFFGTPHTGIQFKVANFSKDGIEIRSRDENSSLNVLGYVVMIIQEAAKKMLHEENDVDKSCELLKQNEYAFIALGTLIKEGKRLRLKEIKEILHQEDKEYKELMRDTYDRELVNSVEYLVSDKWEYNLMKEYNGEYEVTDFGEWVWRICNVEASEEEGRGRGRRKGISNSNLNVYKILKFLKR
;
A
#
# COMPACT_ATOMS: atom_id res chain seq x y z
N MET A 1 -17.01 -7.54 21.10
CA MET A 1 -16.01 -6.48 20.81
C MET A 1 -16.00 -6.10 19.33
N VAL A 2 -16.46 -6.98 18.43
CA VAL A 2 -16.60 -6.80 16.97
C VAL A 2 -17.60 -5.68 16.58
N GLU A 3 -18.69 -5.50 17.33
CA GLU A 3 -19.71 -4.44 17.12
C GLU A 3 -19.11 -3.03 17.03
N LYS A 4 -18.01 -2.77 17.76
CA LYS A 4 -17.35 -1.45 17.79
C LYS A 4 -16.37 -1.23 16.64
N PHE A 5 -16.00 -2.27 15.89
CA PHE A 5 -15.02 -2.15 14.83
C PHE A 5 -15.56 -1.28 13.70
N ASN A 6 -16.68 -1.68 13.09
CA ASN A 6 -17.25 -1.00 11.93
C ASN A 6 -17.65 0.44 12.23
N GLU A 7 -18.30 0.67 13.38
CA GLU A 7 -18.69 2.02 13.81
C GLU A 7 -17.47 2.93 13.95
N LYS A 8 -16.41 2.44 14.60
CA LYS A 8 -15.16 3.19 14.77
C LYS A 8 -14.46 3.40 13.42
N ALA A 9 -14.43 2.39 12.56
CA ALA A 9 -13.86 2.46 11.21
C ALA A 9 -14.55 3.55 10.39
N ASN A 10 -15.89 3.55 10.38
CA ASN A 10 -16.70 4.53 9.67
C ASN A 10 -16.51 5.94 10.22
N ALA A 11 -16.48 6.10 11.55
CA ALA A 11 -16.25 7.40 12.20
C ALA A 11 -14.87 7.98 11.87
N LEU A 12 -13.81 7.15 11.94
CA LEU A 12 -12.46 7.56 11.59
C LEU A 12 -12.33 7.92 10.10
N ALA A 13 -12.96 7.15 9.21
CA ALA A 13 -12.96 7.43 7.78
C ALA A 13 -13.64 8.76 7.46
N ALA A 14 -14.79 9.05 8.07
CA ALA A 14 -15.48 10.32 7.89
C ALA A 14 -14.60 11.51 8.33
N GLU A 15 -13.93 11.38 9.48
CA GLU A 15 -13.02 12.41 9.98
C GLU A 15 -11.78 12.58 9.08
N TYR A 16 -11.20 11.47 8.59
CA TYR A 16 -10.08 11.49 7.64
C TYR A 16 -10.41 12.32 6.40
N TRP A 17 -11.55 12.06 5.75
CA TRP A 17 -11.96 12.77 4.55
C TRP A 17 -12.30 14.24 4.83
N ARG A 18 -12.98 14.53 5.95
CA ARG A 18 -13.26 15.91 6.38
C ARG A 18 -11.98 16.73 6.54
N LEU A 19 -10.96 16.18 7.21
CA LEU A 19 -9.67 16.85 7.41
C LEU A 19 -8.90 17.01 6.10
N LYS A 20 -9.00 16.03 5.20
CA LYS A 20 -8.37 16.09 3.88
C LYS A 20 -8.97 17.19 2.99
N GLU A 21 -10.30 17.36 3.01
CA GLU A 21 -10.98 18.46 2.31
C GLU A 21 -10.50 19.83 2.82
N LEU A 22 -10.39 19.99 4.14
CA LEU A 22 -9.86 21.21 4.76
C LEU A 22 -8.43 21.53 4.30
N LYS A 23 -7.60 20.51 4.09
CA LYS A 23 -6.23 20.66 3.57
C LYS A 23 -6.19 21.04 2.09
N GLY A 24 -7.13 20.56 1.27
CA GLY A 24 -7.19 20.86 -0.17
C GLY A 24 -7.60 22.29 -0.52
N SER A 25 -8.16 23.03 0.43
CA SER A 25 -8.53 24.43 0.30
C SER A 25 -7.30 25.36 0.40
N GLU A 26 -6.42 25.42 -0.60
CA GLU A 26 -5.25 26.35 -0.60
C GLU A 26 -5.61 27.81 -0.91
N THR A 27 -6.88 28.14 -1.14
CA THR A 27 -7.33 29.51 -1.38
C THR A 27 -7.06 30.39 -0.15
N GLY A 28 -6.08 31.29 -0.22
CA GLY A 28 -5.92 32.38 0.75
C GLY A 28 -4.50 32.73 1.18
N GLU A 29 -3.48 31.88 0.98
CA GLU A 29 -2.13 32.16 1.49
C GLU A 29 -1.44 33.32 0.77
N ASN A 30 -1.45 33.32 -0.56
CA ASN A 30 -0.92 34.43 -1.36
C ASN A 30 -1.65 35.74 -1.06
N ARG A 31 -2.96 35.65 -0.77
CA ARG A 31 -3.80 36.80 -0.44
C ARG A 31 -3.50 37.33 0.96
N LEU A 32 -3.23 36.46 1.93
CA LEU A 32 -2.80 36.86 3.27
C LEU A 32 -1.46 37.59 3.21
N GLU A 33 -0.49 37.06 2.45
CA GLU A 33 0.83 37.67 2.30
C GLU A 33 0.78 39.05 1.62
N GLU A 34 -0.11 39.21 0.63
CA GLU A 34 -0.34 40.50 -0.02
C GLU A 34 -1.01 41.52 0.92
N ILE A 35 -2.01 41.09 1.70
CA ILE A 35 -2.65 41.93 2.71
C ILE A 35 -1.66 42.36 3.81
N GLU A 36 -0.80 41.47 4.27
CA GLU A 36 0.22 41.78 5.28
C GLU A 36 1.24 42.80 4.75
N LYS A 37 1.71 42.64 3.51
CA LYS A 37 2.57 43.64 2.84
C LYS A 37 1.88 45.01 2.69
N LEU A 38 0.58 45.03 2.42
CA LEU A 38 -0.20 46.26 2.31
C LEU A 38 -0.40 46.96 3.67
N LEU A 39 -0.59 46.18 4.75
CA LEU A 39 -0.67 46.71 6.11
C LEU A 39 0.69 47.26 6.59
N GLU A 40 1.80 46.59 6.27
CA GLU A 40 3.17 47.05 6.58
C GLU A 40 3.54 48.37 5.87
N LYS A 41 3.02 48.58 4.65
CA LYS A 41 3.20 49.84 3.89
C LYS A 41 2.46 51.04 4.49
N GLY A 42 1.74 50.86 5.60
CA GLY A 42 1.15 51.97 6.36
C GLY A 42 -0.17 52.49 5.81
N ILE A 43 -0.99 51.63 5.17
CA ILE A 43 -2.34 52.00 4.73
C ILE A 43 -3.18 52.43 5.94
N GLY A 44 -3.77 53.63 5.87
CA GLY A 44 -4.57 54.23 6.94
C GLY A 44 -6.07 54.24 6.68
N GLY A 45 -6.85 54.54 7.72
CA GLY A 45 -8.30 54.74 7.64
C GLY A 45 -9.12 53.45 7.51
N LYS A 46 -10.35 53.56 7.00
CA LYS A 46 -11.33 52.44 6.89
C LYS A 46 -10.83 51.25 6.06
N LEU A 47 -9.85 51.45 5.18
CA LEU A 47 -9.26 50.36 4.39
C LEU A 47 -8.37 49.46 5.26
N ARG A 48 -7.67 50.03 6.24
CA ARG A 48 -6.87 49.27 7.21
C ARG A 48 -7.72 48.33 8.06
N GLU A 49 -8.85 48.82 8.57
CA GLU A 49 -9.77 48.00 9.38
C GLU A 49 -10.32 46.80 8.61
N LYS A 50 -10.65 46.98 7.32
CA LYS A 50 -11.09 45.88 6.46
C LYS A 50 -9.98 44.86 6.20
N LEU A 51 -8.77 45.34 5.89
CA LEU A 51 -7.60 44.49 5.67
C LEU A 51 -7.20 43.72 6.94
N ASP A 52 -7.26 44.34 8.12
CA ASP A 52 -7.00 43.67 9.40
C ASP A 52 -8.04 42.59 9.72
N ALA A 53 -9.32 42.85 9.47
CA ALA A 53 -10.38 41.86 9.67
C ALA A 53 -10.22 40.66 8.72
N GLU A 54 -9.86 40.93 7.46
CA GLU A 54 -9.61 39.90 6.46
C GLU A 54 -8.33 39.10 6.77
N ALA A 55 -7.24 39.75 7.17
CA ALA A 55 -6.03 39.09 7.63
C ALA A 55 -6.28 38.19 8.85
N LYS A 56 -7.07 38.65 9.83
CA LYS A 56 -7.47 37.83 10.99
C LYS A 56 -8.23 36.57 10.58
N LYS A 57 -9.17 36.70 9.64
CA LYS A 57 -9.92 35.56 9.12
C LYS A 57 -8.99 34.56 8.43
N LEU A 58 -8.11 35.04 7.54
CA LEU A 58 -7.16 34.20 6.81
C LEU A 58 -6.10 33.55 7.72
N ARG A 59 -5.64 34.24 8.78
CA ARG A 59 -4.76 33.64 9.79
C ARG A 59 -5.44 32.50 10.54
N LYS A 60 -6.70 32.69 10.93
CA LYS A 60 -7.48 31.63 11.57
C LYS A 60 -7.67 30.43 10.64
N GLU A 61 -8.02 30.67 9.37
CA GLU A 61 -8.13 29.60 8.36
C GLU A 61 -6.79 28.86 8.17
N LYS A 62 -5.65 29.57 8.20
CA LYS A 62 -4.32 28.97 8.14
C LYS A 62 -3.98 28.14 9.38
N GLU A 63 -4.31 28.64 10.56
CA GLU A 63 -4.13 27.93 11.84
C GLU A 63 -4.99 26.65 11.87
N ASP A 64 -6.28 26.77 11.53
CA ASP A 64 -7.22 25.64 11.42
C ASP A 64 -6.68 24.56 10.45
N ARG A 65 -6.06 24.94 9.33
CA ARG A 65 -5.41 24.02 8.38
C ARG A 65 -4.17 23.35 8.96
N SER A 66 -3.33 24.09 9.69
CA SER A 66 -2.14 23.55 10.34
C SER A 66 -2.53 22.53 11.42
N THR A 67 -3.56 22.82 12.21
CA THR A 67 -4.13 21.87 13.18
C THR A 67 -4.76 20.67 12.49
N ALA A 68 -5.47 20.88 11.38
CA ALA A 68 -6.03 19.78 10.59
C ALA A 68 -4.95 18.85 10.02
N PHE A 69 -3.75 19.37 9.67
CA PHE A 69 -2.64 18.53 9.22
C PHE A 69 -2.17 17.57 10.31
N VAL A 70 -1.92 18.08 11.53
CA VAL A 70 -1.48 17.25 12.65
C VAL A 70 -2.56 16.22 12.99
N ARG A 71 -3.83 16.65 13.05
CA ARG A 71 -4.94 15.76 13.31
C ARG A 71 -5.13 14.70 12.22
N LEU A 72 -4.85 15.02 10.97
CA LEU A 72 -4.94 14.06 9.87
C LEU A 72 -3.91 12.93 10.03
N GLU A 73 -2.68 13.24 10.45
CA GLU A 73 -1.66 12.21 10.72
C GLU A 73 -2.03 11.36 11.95
N GLU A 74 -2.64 11.94 12.98
CA GLU A 74 -3.20 11.18 14.11
C GLU A 74 -4.33 10.24 13.65
N ILE A 75 -5.27 10.72 12.84
CA ILE A 75 -6.38 9.90 12.34
C ILE A 75 -5.88 8.78 11.42
N LYS A 76 -4.88 9.04 10.57
CA LYS A 76 -4.23 7.98 9.79
C LYS A 76 -3.67 6.89 10.70
N LYS A 77 -2.98 7.29 11.78
CA LYS A 77 -2.45 6.35 12.77
C LYS A 77 -3.57 5.56 13.44
N GLU A 78 -4.66 6.23 13.87
CA GLU A 78 -5.82 5.57 14.48
C GLU A 78 -6.50 4.57 13.52
N ILE A 79 -6.58 4.89 12.22
CA ILE A 79 -7.09 3.98 11.17
C ILE A 79 -6.18 2.76 11.03
N LEU A 80 -4.86 2.96 11.00
CA LEU A 80 -3.89 1.88 10.90
C LEU A 80 -3.90 0.98 12.14
N GLU A 81 -3.93 1.56 13.35
CA GLU A 81 -4.02 0.83 14.62
C GLU A 81 -5.30 -0.02 14.66
N LEU A 82 -6.44 0.56 14.24
CA LEU A 82 -7.68 -0.20 14.11
C LEU A 82 -7.54 -1.34 13.09
N THR A 83 -6.90 -1.08 11.95
CA THR A 83 -6.74 -2.07 10.86
C THR A 83 -5.75 -3.18 11.21
N ALA A 84 -4.76 -2.93 12.06
CA ALA A 84 -3.85 -3.96 12.56
C ALA A 84 -4.59 -5.05 13.36
N ASP A 85 -5.69 -4.67 14.02
CA ASP A 85 -6.63 -5.55 14.72
C ASP A 85 -7.91 -5.81 13.89
N LEU A 86 -7.84 -5.78 12.56
CA LEU A 86 -8.99 -5.91 11.65
C LEU A 86 -9.91 -7.06 12.06
N ALA A 87 -11.12 -6.72 12.48
CA ALA A 87 -12.13 -7.67 12.94
C ALA A 87 -13.53 -7.22 12.45
N PRO A 88 -13.79 -7.30 11.13
CA PRO A 88 -15.09 -6.96 10.58
C PRO A 88 -16.16 -7.93 11.11
N ASN A 89 -17.37 -7.43 11.33
CA ASN A 89 -18.56 -8.20 11.68
C ASN A 89 -19.10 -9.00 10.46
N LEU A 90 -18.29 -9.91 9.94
CA LEU A 90 -18.71 -10.76 8.84
C LEU A 90 -19.53 -11.93 9.35
N ASP A 91 -20.57 -12.26 8.60
CA ASP A 91 -21.43 -13.40 8.80
C ASP A 91 -20.91 -14.61 8.01
N LEU A 92 -21.08 -15.81 8.56
CA LEU A 92 -20.50 -17.06 8.05
C LEU A 92 -21.52 -17.96 7.33
N PHE A 93 -22.69 -17.42 6.95
CA PHE A 93 -23.82 -18.23 6.48
C PHE A 93 -23.72 -18.76 5.05
N GLU A 94 -22.91 -18.16 4.16
CA GLU A 94 -22.89 -18.52 2.74
C GLU A 94 -21.51 -18.99 2.24
N ASP A 95 -21.48 -20.11 1.53
CA ASP A 95 -20.27 -20.60 0.87
C ASP A 95 -19.91 -19.67 -0.30
N GLY A 96 -18.73 -19.04 -0.23
CA GLY A 96 -18.22 -18.16 -1.28
C GLY A 96 -18.57 -16.68 -1.09
N PHE A 97 -19.34 -16.32 -0.06
CA PHE A 97 -19.64 -14.94 0.26
C PHE A 97 -19.80 -14.75 1.77
N PHE A 98 -19.06 -13.79 2.33
CA PHE A 98 -19.17 -13.40 3.72
C PHE A 98 -19.80 -12.01 3.78
N PRO A 99 -21.13 -11.88 3.91
CA PRO A 99 -21.77 -10.59 4.09
C PRO A 99 -21.45 -10.00 5.47
N TYR A 100 -21.78 -8.73 5.67
CA TYR A 100 -21.82 -8.17 7.02
C TYR A 100 -23.04 -8.66 7.80
N ASP A 101 -22.89 -8.79 9.12
CA ASP A 101 -23.98 -9.07 10.04
C ASP A 101 -25.08 -8.02 9.89
N SER A 102 -26.29 -8.48 9.58
CA SER A 102 -27.47 -7.63 9.35
C SER A 102 -27.93 -6.84 10.57
N GLU A 103 -27.52 -7.23 11.79
CA GLU A 103 -27.85 -6.52 13.03
C GLU A 103 -26.97 -5.28 13.25
N HIS A 104 -25.93 -5.11 12.45
CA HIS A 104 -24.91 -4.08 12.64
C HIS A 104 -24.61 -3.32 11.33
N GLU A 105 -24.09 -2.10 11.45
CA GLU A 105 -23.73 -1.31 10.27
C GLU A 105 -22.53 -1.93 9.53
N PRO A 106 -22.56 -2.04 8.18
CA PRO A 106 -21.41 -2.50 7.41
C PRO A 106 -20.25 -1.49 7.43
N ILE A 107 -19.07 -1.93 7.01
CA ILE A 107 -17.97 -1.01 6.76
C ILE A 107 -18.29 -0.20 5.50
N SER A 108 -18.25 1.11 5.63
CA SER A 108 -18.55 2.04 4.53
C SER A 108 -17.46 2.07 3.46
N GLU A 109 -17.84 2.41 2.23
CA GLU A 109 -16.90 2.64 1.11
C GLU A 109 -15.85 3.72 1.42
N THR A 110 -16.18 4.67 2.30
CA THR A 110 -15.26 5.76 2.70
C THR A 110 -14.08 5.22 3.51
N PHE A 111 -14.30 4.18 4.32
CA PHE A 111 -13.23 3.50 5.04
C PHE A 111 -12.30 2.76 4.07
N PHE A 112 -12.84 1.97 3.14
CA PHE A 112 -12.04 1.32 2.11
C PHE A 112 -11.25 2.34 1.28
N SER A 113 -11.88 3.47 0.94
CA SER A 113 -11.24 4.56 0.19
C SER A 113 -10.10 5.19 0.99
N ALA A 114 -10.29 5.42 2.30
CA ALA A 114 -9.24 5.93 3.17
C ALA A 114 -8.08 4.94 3.29
N LEU A 115 -8.39 3.66 3.51
CA LEU A 115 -7.40 2.60 3.70
C LEU A 115 -6.55 2.39 2.44
N THR A 116 -7.18 2.29 1.28
CA THR A 116 -6.48 2.14 0.00
C THR A 116 -5.69 3.38 -0.41
N GLU A 117 -6.15 4.59 -0.04
CA GLU A 117 -5.31 5.77 -0.17
C GLU A 117 -4.09 5.72 0.75
N ILE A 118 -4.25 5.30 2.01
CA ILE A 118 -3.14 5.17 2.94
C ILE A 118 -2.13 4.14 2.43
N PHE A 119 -2.60 2.96 2.00
CA PHE A 119 -1.76 1.86 1.53
C PHE A 119 -1.12 2.11 0.16
N PHE A 120 -1.87 2.67 -0.80
CA PHE A 120 -1.48 2.70 -2.22
C PHE A 120 -1.44 4.12 -2.81
N GLY A 121 -1.74 5.15 -2.03
CA GLY A 121 -1.80 6.54 -2.49
C GLY A 121 -2.99 6.86 -3.40
N THR A 122 -3.89 5.89 -3.65
CA THR A 122 -5.06 6.04 -4.53
C THR A 122 -6.31 5.45 -3.89
N PRO A 123 -7.38 6.25 -3.70
CA PRO A 123 -8.60 5.78 -3.04
C PRO A 123 -9.42 4.87 -3.95
N HIS A 124 -9.87 3.75 -3.40
CA HIS A 124 -10.75 2.76 -4.02
C HIS A 124 -11.83 2.32 -3.03
N THR A 125 -13.04 2.03 -3.52
CA THR A 125 -14.21 1.69 -2.68
C THR A 125 -14.20 0.25 -2.15
N GLY A 126 -13.15 -0.51 -2.45
CA GLY A 126 -12.91 -1.87 -1.99
C GLY A 126 -11.48 -2.31 -2.27
N ILE A 127 -11.10 -3.48 -1.77
CA ILE A 127 -9.78 -4.09 -1.96
C ILE A 127 -9.96 -5.36 -2.79
N GLN A 128 -9.36 -5.36 -3.97
CA GLN A 128 -9.38 -6.50 -4.87
C GLN A 128 -8.16 -7.39 -4.62
N PHE A 129 -8.43 -8.65 -4.30
CA PHE A 129 -7.45 -9.73 -4.28
C PHE A 129 -7.63 -10.62 -5.51
N LYS A 130 -6.66 -11.48 -5.82
CA LYS A 130 -6.79 -12.47 -6.87
C LYS A 130 -7.91 -13.47 -6.60
N VAL A 131 -8.07 -13.85 -5.32
CA VAL A 131 -9.02 -14.89 -4.88
C VAL A 131 -10.31 -14.33 -4.29
N ALA A 132 -10.38 -13.04 -4.00
CA ALA A 132 -11.51 -12.42 -3.30
C ALA A 132 -11.65 -10.92 -3.61
N ASN A 133 -12.79 -10.35 -3.26
CA ASN A 133 -13.05 -8.91 -3.28
C ASN A 133 -13.63 -8.49 -1.94
N PHE A 134 -13.02 -7.52 -1.28
CA PHE A 134 -13.50 -6.97 -0.01
C PHE A 134 -14.10 -5.58 -0.22
N SER A 135 -15.39 -5.42 0.04
CA SER A 135 -16.14 -4.19 -0.19
C SER A 135 -17.17 -3.93 0.92
N LYS A 136 -17.97 -2.87 0.76
CA LYS A 136 -19.11 -2.56 1.65
C LYS A 136 -20.19 -3.64 1.70
N ASP A 137 -20.18 -4.60 0.76
CA ASP A 137 -21.14 -5.69 0.73
C ASP A 137 -20.62 -6.90 1.54
N GLY A 138 -19.32 -6.94 1.85
CA GLY A 138 -18.65 -8.04 2.53
C GLY A 138 -17.45 -8.55 1.74
N ILE A 139 -17.11 -9.83 1.93
CA ILE A 139 -16.02 -10.50 1.20
C ILE A 139 -16.61 -11.52 0.23
N GLU A 140 -16.48 -11.25 -1.07
CA GLU A 140 -16.88 -12.15 -2.15
C GLU A 140 -15.68 -12.98 -2.61
N ILE A 141 -15.80 -14.31 -2.59
CA ILE A 141 -14.74 -15.22 -3.02
C ILE A 141 -14.91 -15.51 -4.51
N ARG A 142 -13.85 -15.26 -5.27
CA ARG A 142 -13.83 -15.44 -6.73
C ARG A 142 -13.27 -16.79 -7.16
N SER A 143 -12.42 -17.41 -6.34
CA SER A 143 -11.81 -18.70 -6.69
C SER A 143 -12.72 -19.88 -6.32
N ARG A 144 -12.84 -20.84 -7.23
CA ARG A 144 -13.46 -22.16 -7.01
C ARG A 144 -12.42 -23.25 -6.72
N ASP A 145 -11.16 -22.88 -6.50
CA ASP A 145 -10.09 -23.83 -6.15
C ASP A 145 -10.36 -24.46 -4.77
N GLU A 146 -9.71 -25.59 -4.47
CA GLU A 146 -9.87 -26.44 -3.27
C GLU A 146 -9.65 -25.75 -1.90
N ASN A 147 -9.40 -24.43 -1.87
CA ASN A 147 -9.26 -23.70 -0.63
C ASN A 147 -10.63 -23.46 -0.01
N SER A 148 -10.78 -23.78 1.28
CA SER A 148 -12.00 -23.43 2.01
C SER A 148 -12.23 -21.93 2.00
N SER A 149 -13.50 -21.52 1.97
CA SER A 149 -13.92 -20.12 2.07
C SER A 149 -13.28 -19.42 3.28
N LEU A 150 -13.16 -20.14 4.40
CA LEU A 150 -12.52 -19.67 5.63
C LEU A 150 -11.01 -19.41 5.47
N ASN A 151 -10.30 -20.23 4.68
CA ASN A 151 -8.88 -19.99 4.40
C ASN A 151 -8.70 -18.70 3.58
N VAL A 152 -9.59 -18.45 2.61
CA VAL A 152 -9.58 -17.21 1.82
C VAL A 152 -9.88 -16.00 2.70
N LEU A 153 -10.87 -16.11 3.60
CA LEU A 153 -11.17 -15.07 4.58
C LEU A 153 -9.96 -14.75 5.47
N GLY A 154 -9.35 -15.78 6.07
CA GLY A 154 -8.15 -15.62 6.90
C GLY A 154 -7.00 -14.97 6.13
N TYR A 155 -6.80 -15.36 4.88
CA TYR A 155 -5.78 -14.77 4.00
C TYR A 155 -6.01 -13.28 3.72
N VAL A 156 -7.25 -12.89 3.38
CA VAL A 156 -7.63 -11.50 3.11
C VAL A 156 -7.42 -10.62 4.35
N VAL A 157 -7.92 -11.08 5.50
CA VAL A 157 -7.80 -10.35 6.76
C VAL A 157 -6.34 -10.18 7.14
N MET A 158 -5.55 -11.25 7.06
CA MET A 158 -4.13 -11.24 7.39
C MET A 158 -3.34 -10.24 6.55
N ILE A 159 -3.50 -10.22 5.21
CA ILE A 159 -2.74 -9.29 4.36
C ILE A 159 -2.98 -7.84 4.78
N ILE A 160 -4.24 -7.50 5.07
CA ILE A 160 -4.62 -6.14 5.45
C ILE A 160 -4.03 -5.78 6.82
N GLN A 161 -4.07 -6.70 7.79
CA GLN A 161 -3.48 -6.51 9.12
C GLN A 161 -1.96 -6.32 9.04
N GLU A 162 -1.26 -7.20 8.33
CA GLU A 162 0.20 -7.16 8.23
C GLU A 162 0.69 -5.89 7.51
N ALA A 163 -0.05 -5.42 6.51
CA ALA A 163 0.25 -4.14 5.87
C ALA A 163 0.02 -2.94 6.80
N ALA A 164 -1.02 -2.97 7.64
CA ALA A 164 -1.25 -1.93 8.63
C ALA A 164 -0.13 -1.89 9.67
N LYS A 165 0.27 -3.04 10.22
CA LYS A 165 1.41 -3.17 11.14
C LYS A 165 2.70 -2.66 10.52
N LYS A 166 2.96 -3.00 9.25
CA LYS A 166 4.12 -2.48 8.51
C LYS A 166 4.14 -0.96 8.46
N MET A 167 3.00 -0.32 8.17
CA MET A 167 2.88 1.15 8.13
C MET A 167 3.00 1.81 9.52
N LEU A 168 2.69 1.07 10.59
CA LEU A 168 2.90 1.50 11.97
C LEU A 168 4.33 1.26 12.47
N HIS A 169 5.19 0.62 11.67
CA HIS A 169 6.52 0.16 12.07
C HIS A 169 6.50 -0.84 13.23
N GLU A 170 5.46 -1.68 13.28
CA GLU A 170 5.34 -2.80 14.23
C GLU A 170 5.93 -4.08 13.64
N GLU A 171 6.15 -5.10 14.47
CA GLU A 171 6.58 -6.41 13.98
C GLU A 171 5.50 -7.03 13.07
N ASN A 172 5.91 -7.45 11.88
CA ASN A 172 5.01 -7.96 10.85
C ASN A 172 5.71 -8.97 9.93
N ASP A 173 4.93 -9.81 9.27
CA ASP A 173 5.43 -10.88 8.40
C ASP A 173 5.86 -10.37 7.03
N VAL A 174 5.43 -9.16 6.63
CA VAL A 174 5.90 -8.51 5.40
C VAL A 174 7.39 -8.17 5.53
N ASP A 175 7.80 -7.58 6.66
CA ASP A 175 9.20 -7.24 6.93
C ASP A 175 10.08 -8.47 7.04
N LYS A 176 9.64 -9.50 7.77
CA LYS A 176 10.34 -10.79 7.85
C LYS A 176 10.53 -11.40 6.46
N SER A 177 9.48 -11.38 5.63
CA SER A 177 9.53 -11.87 4.26
C SER A 177 10.46 -11.03 3.39
N CYS A 178 10.46 -9.70 3.55
CA CYS A 178 11.39 -8.81 2.87
C CYS A 178 12.85 -9.12 3.21
N GLU A 179 13.18 -9.33 4.48
CA GLU A 179 14.53 -9.69 4.92
C GLU A 179 14.99 -11.01 4.31
N LEU A 180 14.14 -12.04 4.32
CA LEU A 180 14.43 -13.33 3.69
C LEU A 180 14.59 -13.21 2.18
N LEU A 181 13.72 -12.43 1.52
CA LEU A 181 13.78 -12.23 0.08
C LEU A 181 15.05 -11.46 -0.34
N LYS A 182 15.51 -10.50 0.48
CA LYS A 182 16.77 -9.77 0.28
C LYS A 182 17.99 -10.69 0.30
N GLN A 183 17.93 -11.83 1.00
CA GLN A 183 19.00 -12.85 1.03
C GLN A 183 19.04 -13.72 -0.23
N ASN A 184 17.98 -13.71 -1.06
CA ASN A 184 17.90 -14.50 -2.28
C ASN A 184 17.60 -13.63 -3.52
N GLU A 185 18.70 -13.13 -4.11
CA GLU A 185 18.70 -12.24 -5.28
C GLU A 185 17.88 -12.79 -6.47
N TYR A 186 18.02 -14.09 -6.77
CA TYR A 186 17.31 -14.74 -7.86
C TYR A 186 15.81 -14.89 -7.57
N ALA A 187 15.44 -15.09 -6.31
CA ALA A 187 14.04 -15.15 -5.90
C ALA A 187 13.37 -13.78 -6.05
N PHE A 188 14.05 -12.72 -5.61
CA PHE A 188 13.57 -11.34 -5.79
C PHE A 188 13.33 -11.00 -7.27
N ILE A 189 14.27 -11.38 -8.15
CA ILE A 189 14.17 -11.19 -9.59
C ILE A 189 13.01 -12.00 -10.20
N ALA A 190 12.89 -13.28 -9.85
CA ALA A 190 11.83 -14.15 -10.35
C ALA A 190 10.43 -13.60 -9.98
N LEU A 191 10.27 -13.18 -8.73
CA LEU A 191 9.03 -12.58 -8.23
C LEU A 191 8.70 -11.28 -8.99
N GLY A 192 9.69 -10.40 -9.18
CA GLY A 192 9.51 -9.16 -9.95
C GLY A 192 9.14 -9.40 -11.42
N THR A 193 9.70 -10.45 -12.03
CA THR A 193 9.38 -10.85 -13.42
C THR A 193 7.92 -11.26 -13.53
N LEU A 194 7.45 -12.12 -12.63
CA LEU A 194 6.05 -12.57 -12.62
C LEU A 194 5.07 -11.43 -12.35
N ILE A 195 5.42 -10.50 -11.45
CA ILE A 195 4.61 -9.29 -11.18
C ILE A 195 4.52 -8.41 -12.43
N LYS A 196 5.64 -8.18 -13.11
CA LYS A 196 5.70 -7.36 -14.33
C LYS A 196 4.86 -7.95 -15.47
N GLU A 197 4.94 -9.26 -15.65
CA GLU A 197 4.21 -9.96 -16.72
C GLU A 197 2.72 -10.12 -16.40
N GLY A 198 2.33 -10.10 -15.12
CA GLY A 198 0.93 -10.10 -14.69
C GLY A 198 0.15 -11.37 -15.06
N LYS A 199 0.84 -12.46 -15.42
CA LYS A 199 0.25 -13.73 -15.84
C LYS A 199 1.05 -14.91 -15.28
N ARG A 200 0.45 -16.09 -15.34
CA ARG A 200 1.13 -17.35 -15.01
C ARG A 200 2.22 -17.63 -16.04
N LEU A 201 3.39 -18.07 -15.58
CA LEU A 201 4.51 -18.42 -16.44
C LEU A 201 5.11 -19.76 -16.05
N ARG A 202 5.52 -20.55 -17.03
CA ARG A 202 6.38 -21.72 -16.82
C ARG A 202 7.79 -21.27 -16.48
N LEU A 203 8.53 -22.12 -15.77
CA LEU A 203 9.94 -21.86 -15.47
C LEU A 203 10.78 -21.56 -16.72
N LYS A 204 10.47 -22.20 -17.85
CA LYS A 204 11.13 -21.94 -19.14
C LYS A 204 10.88 -20.52 -19.63
N GLU A 205 9.65 -20.01 -19.50
CA GLU A 205 9.28 -18.65 -19.91
C GLU A 205 9.93 -17.61 -18.99
N ILE A 206 9.96 -17.86 -17.67
CA ILE A 206 10.67 -17.01 -16.71
C ILE A 206 12.15 -16.90 -17.09
N LYS A 207 12.80 -18.04 -17.40
CA LYS A 207 14.19 -18.07 -17.88
C LYS A 207 14.37 -17.27 -19.17
N GLU A 208 13.52 -17.47 -20.16
CA GLU A 208 13.60 -16.80 -21.45
C GLU A 208 13.47 -15.28 -21.32
N ILE A 209 12.50 -14.79 -20.55
CA ILE A 209 12.31 -13.35 -20.28
C ILE A 209 13.55 -12.78 -19.59
N LEU A 210 14.01 -13.45 -18.53
CA LEU A 210 15.19 -13.02 -17.81
C LEU A 210 16.47 -13.05 -18.67
N HIS A 211 16.61 -14.01 -19.59
CA HIS A 211 17.74 -14.06 -20.53
C HIS A 211 17.71 -12.91 -21.54
N GLN A 212 16.53 -12.43 -21.92
CA GLN A 212 16.39 -11.30 -22.84
C GLN A 212 16.73 -9.96 -22.18
N GLU A 213 16.41 -9.79 -20.89
CA GLU A 213 16.58 -8.52 -20.17
C GLU A 213 18.03 -8.24 -19.73
N ASP A 214 18.90 -9.25 -19.67
CA ASP A 214 20.29 -9.11 -19.20
C ASP A 214 21.26 -10.00 -20.00
N LYS A 215 21.49 -9.61 -21.26
CA LYS A 215 22.32 -10.37 -22.22
C LYS A 215 23.80 -10.46 -21.83
N GLU A 216 24.38 -9.37 -21.30
CA GLU A 216 25.83 -9.30 -21.05
C GLU A 216 26.28 -10.07 -19.80
N TYR A 217 25.50 -10.05 -18.70
CA TYR A 217 25.88 -10.73 -17.45
C TYR A 217 25.70 -12.26 -17.54
N LYS A 218 24.77 -12.73 -18.38
CA LYS A 218 24.36 -14.14 -18.44
C LYS A 218 25.07 -14.98 -19.50
N GLU A 219 25.64 -14.37 -20.53
CA GLU A 219 26.51 -15.09 -21.49
C GLU A 219 27.76 -15.67 -20.82
N LEU A 220 28.21 -15.12 -19.68
CA LEU A 220 29.36 -15.62 -18.92
C LEU A 220 29.03 -16.73 -17.89
N MET A 221 27.78 -16.85 -17.41
CA MET A 221 27.43 -17.69 -16.23
C MET A 221 26.10 -18.44 -16.39
N ARG A 222 25.72 -18.79 -17.63
CA ARG A 222 24.40 -19.33 -17.98
C ARG A 222 23.96 -20.54 -17.13
N ASP A 223 24.82 -21.54 -16.97
CA ASP A 223 24.45 -22.79 -16.28
C ASP A 223 24.28 -22.60 -14.76
N THR A 224 25.13 -21.78 -14.14
CA THR A 224 24.99 -21.42 -12.72
C THR A 224 23.76 -20.57 -12.49
N TYR A 225 23.52 -19.59 -13.35
CA TYR A 225 22.34 -18.71 -13.29
C TYR A 225 21.04 -19.51 -13.38
N ASP A 226 20.93 -20.42 -14.35
CA ASP A 226 19.73 -21.22 -14.56
C ASP A 226 19.45 -22.18 -13.41
N ARG A 227 20.50 -22.70 -12.75
CA ARG A 227 20.36 -23.57 -11.58
C ARG A 227 19.94 -22.79 -10.35
N GLU A 228 20.59 -21.66 -10.04
CA GLU A 228 20.20 -20.83 -8.90
C GLU A 228 18.77 -20.30 -9.07
N LEU A 229 18.37 -19.92 -10.28
CA LEU A 229 17.00 -19.50 -10.56
C LEU A 229 15.97 -20.61 -10.32
N VAL A 230 16.26 -21.86 -10.70
CA VAL A 230 15.37 -23.00 -10.41
C VAL A 230 15.19 -23.14 -8.90
N ASN A 231 16.30 -23.21 -8.16
CA ASN A 231 16.28 -23.33 -6.70
C ASN A 231 15.52 -22.19 -6.03
N SER A 232 15.64 -20.98 -6.57
CA SER A 232 14.96 -19.80 -6.05
C SER A 232 13.47 -19.77 -6.36
N VAL A 233 13.04 -20.28 -7.52
CA VAL A 233 11.60 -20.46 -7.81
C VAL A 233 11.00 -21.53 -6.90
N GLU A 234 11.70 -22.66 -6.69
CA GLU A 234 11.30 -23.68 -5.72
C GLU A 234 11.24 -23.12 -4.29
N TYR A 235 12.20 -22.28 -3.92
CA TYR A 235 12.21 -21.60 -2.62
C TYR A 235 10.98 -20.70 -2.43
N LEU A 236 10.53 -19.97 -3.45
CA LEU A 236 9.37 -19.07 -3.39
C LEU A 236 8.02 -19.77 -3.24
N VAL A 237 7.93 -21.03 -3.67
CA VAL A 237 6.73 -21.88 -3.52
C VAL A 237 6.80 -22.82 -2.32
N SER A 238 7.93 -22.87 -1.62
CA SER A 238 8.14 -23.78 -0.48
C SER A 238 7.44 -23.31 0.80
N ASP A 239 7.20 -24.24 1.73
CA ASP A 239 6.59 -23.95 3.05
C ASP A 239 7.55 -23.23 4.03
N LYS A 240 8.62 -22.61 3.52
CA LYS A 240 9.54 -21.81 4.33
C LYS A 240 9.00 -20.42 4.65
N TRP A 241 7.94 -20.01 3.97
CA TRP A 241 7.25 -18.76 4.21
C TRP A 241 6.05 -19.05 5.10
N GLU A 242 5.78 -18.15 6.05
CA GLU A 242 4.50 -18.18 6.78
C GLU A 242 3.32 -18.11 5.79
N TYR A 243 3.50 -17.33 4.72
CA TYR A 243 2.60 -17.26 3.57
C TYR A 243 3.37 -17.30 2.26
N ASN A 244 3.00 -18.24 1.39
CA ASN A 244 3.69 -18.43 0.12
C ASN A 244 3.64 -17.16 -0.75
N LEU A 245 4.81 -16.71 -1.20
CA LEU A 245 4.93 -15.56 -2.12
C LEU A 245 4.51 -15.92 -3.55
N MET A 246 4.58 -17.21 -3.90
CA MET A 246 4.16 -17.76 -5.18
C MET A 246 3.34 -19.04 -5.01
N LYS A 247 2.49 -19.34 -5.99
CA LYS A 247 1.80 -20.63 -6.12
C LYS A 247 2.10 -21.25 -7.46
N GLU A 248 2.20 -22.58 -7.47
CA GLU A 248 2.31 -23.37 -8.69
C GLU A 248 0.94 -23.95 -9.05
N TYR A 249 0.57 -23.83 -10.32
CA TYR A 249 -0.62 -24.40 -10.94
C TYR A 249 -0.20 -25.19 -12.18
N ASN A 250 -0.17 -26.52 -12.08
CA ASN A 250 0.15 -27.41 -13.21
C ASN A 250 1.49 -27.07 -13.92
N GLY A 251 2.55 -26.75 -13.15
CA GLY A 251 3.86 -26.36 -13.69
C GLY A 251 3.97 -24.90 -14.15
N GLU A 252 2.95 -24.08 -13.90
CA GLU A 252 2.95 -22.64 -14.13
C GLU A 252 2.92 -21.90 -12.80
N TYR A 253 3.74 -20.86 -12.68
CA TYR A 253 3.93 -20.13 -11.45
C TYR A 253 3.21 -18.79 -11.49
N GLU A 254 2.62 -18.41 -10.36
CA GLU A 254 1.92 -17.14 -10.17
C GLU A 254 2.31 -16.51 -8.84
N VAL A 255 2.51 -15.18 -8.81
CA VAL A 255 2.68 -14.42 -7.57
C VAL A 255 1.35 -14.37 -6.80
N THR A 256 1.39 -14.53 -5.48
CA THR A 256 0.21 -14.35 -4.62
C THR A 256 -0.01 -12.88 -4.28
N ASP A 257 -1.20 -12.48 -3.79
CA ASP A 257 -1.43 -11.09 -3.38
C ASP A 257 -0.41 -10.64 -2.31
N PHE A 258 -0.13 -11.51 -1.32
CA PHE A 258 0.91 -11.31 -0.32
C PHE A 258 2.30 -11.14 -0.95
N GLY A 259 2.68 -12.01 -1.91
CA GLY A 259 3.95 -11.90 -2.62
C GLY A 259 4.10 -10.57 -3.39
N GLU A 260 3.02 -10.08 -3.98
CA GLU A 260 2.99 -8.79 -4.67
C GLU A 260 3.19 -7.62 -3.70
N TRP A 261 2.55 -7.66 -2.52
CA TRP A 261 2.67 -6.62 -1.50
C TRP A 261 4.06 -6.61 -0.88
N VAL A 262 4.59 -7.79 -0.52
CA VAL A 262 5.98 -7.95 -0.06
C VAL A 262 6.92 -7.34 -1.09
N TRP A 263 6.86 -7.77 -2.35
CA TRP A 263 7.76 -7.25 -3.39
C TRP A 263 7.66 -5.73 -3.57
N ARG A 264 6.44 -5.17 -3.63
CA ARG A 264 6.23 -3.72 -3.77
C ARG A 264 6.86 -2.96 -2.61
N ILE A 265 6.64 -3.42 -1.38
CA ILE A 265 7.14 -2.77 -0.17
C ILE A 265 8.68 -2.86 -0.11
N CYS A 266 9.27 -4.06 -0.32
CA CYS A 266 10.72 -4.19 -0.30
C CYS A 266 11.40 -3.35 -1.41
N ASN A 267 10.76 -3.21 -2.58
CA ASN A 267 11.29 -2.46 -3.71
C ASN A 267 11.22 -0.92 -3.49
N VAL A 268 10.18 -0.42 -2.83
CA VAL A 268 10.07 1.00 -2.47
C VAL A 268 11.18 1.39 -1.48
N GLU A 269 11.44 0.57 -0.46
CA GLU A 269 12.52 0.80 0.51
C GLU A 269 13.89 0.92 -0.17
N ALA A 270 14.19 0.03 -1.11
CA ALA A 270 15.43 0.07 -1.89
C ALA A 270 15.57 1.37 -2.70
N SER A 271 14.45 1.96 -3.15
CA SER A 271 14.45 3.23 -3.90
C SER A 271 14.55 4.49 -3.03
N GLU A 272 14.03 4.44 -1.79
CA GLU A 272 14.05 5.58 -0.86
C GLU A 272 15.38 5.75 -0.14
N GLU A 273 16.10 4.66 0.18
CA GLU A 273 17.43 4.74 0.79
C GLU A 273 18.48 5.36 -0.14
N GLU A 274 18.37 5.15 -1.46
CA GLU A 274 19.21 5.84 -2.45
C GLU A 274 18.85 7.34 -2.60
N GLY A 275 17.58 7.70 -2.40
CA GLY A 275 17.08 9.09 -2.46
C GLY A 275 17.55 9.99 -1.31
N ARG A 276 17.92 9.41 -0.16
CA ARG A 276 18.56 10.14 0.95
C ARG A 276 20.00 10.58 0.62
N GLY A 277 20.62 9.98 -0.41
CA GLY A 277 21.96 10.36 -0.90
C GLY A 277 21.97 11.38 -2.05
N ARG A 278 20.86 11.55 -2.80
CA ARG A 278 20.75 12.56 -3.87
C ARG A 278 19.30 13.04 -4.02
N GLY A 279 19.04 14.24 -3.52
CA GLY A 279 17.99 15.18 -3.94
C GLY A 279 16.64 14.61 -4.40
N ARG A 280 15.62 14.78 -3.55
CA ARG A 280 14.18 14.64 -3.87
C ARG A 280 13.85 15.15 -5.29
N ARG A 281 13.40 14.25 -6.18
CA ARG A 281 12.54 14.60 -7.31
C ARG A 281 11.23 13.82 -7.22
N LYS A 282 10.13 14.55 -7.07
CA LYS A 282 8.77 14.12 -7.40
C LYS A 282 8.71 13.77 -8.89
N GLY A 283 8.05 12.67 -9.25
CA GLY A 283 7.67 12.39 -10.63
C GLY A 283 7.49 10.90 -10.91
N ILE A 284 6.23 10.51 -11.14
CA ILE A 284 5.75 9.20 -11.57
C ILE A 284 6.48 8.71 -12.84
N SER A 285 6.61 7.38 -12.94
CA SER A 285 6.82 6.58 -14.16
C SER A 285 8.19 6.67 -14.86
N ASN A 286 9.03 5.67 -14.59
CA ASN A 286 9.58 4.78 -15.62
C ASN A 286 10.34 3.64 -14.92
N SER A 287 9.63 2.56 -14.59
CA SER A 287 10.21 1.33 -14.04
C SER A 287 10.89 0.51 -15.13
N ASN A 288 11.93 1.05 -15.74
CA ASN A 288 12.98 0.20 -16.28
C ASN A 288 13.79 -0.28 -15.07
N LEU A 289 13.38 -1.43 -14.52
CA LEU A 289 14.11 -2.20 -13.53
C LEU A 289 15.53 -2.43 -14.07
N ASN A 290 16.48 -1.62 -13.61
CA ASN A 290 17.88 -1.93 -13.83
C ASN A 290 18.25 -2.94 -12.75
N VAL A 291 18.08 -4.22 -13.07
CA VAL A 291 18.38 -5.35 -12.19
C VAL A 291 19.72 -5.16 -11.51
N TYR A 292 20.76 -4.75 -12.26
CA TYR A 292 22.11 -4.45 -11.76
C TYR A 292 22.16 -3.42 -10.61
N LYS A 293 21.24 -2.44 -10.57
CA LYS A 293 21.14 -1.48 -9.45
C LYS A 293 20.57 -2.13 -8.19
N ILE A 294 19.59 -3.01 -8.35
CA ILE A 294 19.01 -3.80 -7.25
C ILE A 294 20.04 -4.82 -6.71
N LEU A 295 20.82 -5.47 -7.59
CA LEU A 295 21.88 -6.41 -7.18
C LEU A 295 23.00 -5.72 -6.38
N LYS A 296 23.29 -4.45 -6.67
CA LYS A 296 24.30 -3.68 -5.95
C LYS A 296 23.83 -3.27 -4.54
N PHE A 297 22.52 -3.13 -4.36
CA PHE A 297 21.90 -2.83 -3.07
C PHE A 297 21.85 -4.07 -2.16
N LEU A 298 21.41 -5.22 -2.68
CA LEU A 298 21.30 -6.47 -1.91
C LEU A 298 22.64 -7.04 -1.42
N LYS A 299 23.77 -6.58 -2.00
CA LYS A 299 25.13 -6.98 -1.59
C LYS A 299 25.77 -6.09 -0.51
N ARG A 300 25.07 -5.05 -0.04
CA ARG A 300 25.53 -4.17 1.05
C ARG A 300 24.85 -4.52 2.35
#